data_AF-A0A4R5AI53-F1
#
_entry.id   AF-A0A4R5AI53-F1
#
_cell.length_a   1.000
_cell.length_b   1.000
_cell.length_c   1.000
_cell.angle_alpha   90.00
_cell.angle_beta   90.00
_cell.angle_gamma   90.00
#
_symmetry.space_group_name_H-M   'P 1'
#
loop_
_entity.id
_entity.type
_entity.pdbx_description
1 polymer ?
#
loop_
_entity_poly.entity_id
_entity_poly.type
_entity_poly.pdbx_seq_one_letter_code
_entity_poly.pdbx_strand_id
1 'polypeptide(L)'
;MARRPRLVLVAGIAAAAVIAGAPLPEAQVEQVPATGRSERPSAAPSPGVTPPAPSTEDARETLRLAFAGDVHFEGAYRDVPSTAGSTLGPMSDVLSAADLAMVNLESALTLRGEPAAKELEDPSNRFWFRTGPAALDVLARSGVDVVSVANNHGADFGPTGLSDTIAAAETGAVPVVGVGRNDRQAFAPHRVDVKGTDIAIHAADASPAESADASWAAAPGTGAGLASARGPGADALAAAVRESARTDDLVIVYLHWGEEYNACPTETQQSLAATLGAAGADIVVGTHAHTPAGAGLQGDTYVAYGLGNFHWYHGRAPESGVLLLSVRGGEVVGDEWLPGRIGPDGGGPVPLTGSARTAAVSAWQELRGCTDLAPGPGPDAAAGDAGQPPVSGGAEHGLPDFASSIAPIGPSVSLTMRSHDPATCPVPLTDLRHVVVTHVGFDGRARRGELVVHADVAADVVGVFAALYAARFPIERMLLIDEYGGDDNASMAANNTSGYNCRRVAGQSNWSNHAFGRAIDINPVQNPYVVDGEVRPPTALPFLNVDRTEGAPSVPGVIRDGDIVRREFERIGWEWGGLFSDPDYQHFSAPGPAG
;
A
#
# COMPACT_ATOMS: atom_id res chain seq x y z
N MET A 1 52.12 52.86 8.01
CA MET A 1 51.04 53.60 8.69
C MET A 1 50.03 52.56 9.16
N ALA A 2 50.11 52.07 10.40
CA ALA A 2 49.50 52.65 11.62
C ALA A 2 47.96 52.54 11.57
N ARG A 3 47.23 51.99 12.54
CA ARG A 3 47.48 51.45 13.88
C ARG A 3 46.19 50.72 14.31
N ARG A 4 46.28 49.61 15.07
CA ARG A 4 45.21 49.19 16.00
C ARG A 4 45.06 50.22 17.13
N PRO A 5 43.85 50.41 17.67
CA PRO A 5 43.59 50.17 19.10
C PRO A 5 42.13 49.70 19.33
N ARG A 6 41.59 49.40 20.51
CA ARG A 6 42.01 48.81 21.81
C ARG A 6 40.67 48.39 22.47
N LEU A 7 40.73 47.36 23.31
CA LEU A 7 39.74 47.03 24.33
C LEU A 7 39.36 48.27 25.16
N VAL A 8 38.07 48.39 25.51
CA VAL A 8 37.65 48.96 26.80
C VAL A 8 36.60 48.04 27.41
N LEU A 9 36.96 47.48 28.56
CA LEU A 9 36.13 46.79 29.53
C LEU A 9 35.80 47.82 30.63
N VAL A 10 34.52 48.01 30.98
CA VAL A 10 34.12 48.54 32.30
C VAL A 10 32.89 47.78 32.78
N ALA A 11 32.96 47.39 34.04
CA ALA A 11 32.06 46.53 34.79
C ALA A 11 31.14 47.31 35.75
N GLY A 12 30.12 46.60 36.27
CA GLY A 12 29.38 46.93 37.51
C GLY A 12 28.00 47.57 37.28
N ILE A 13 26.92 47.28 38.02
CA ILE A 13 26.74 46.70 39.37
C ILE A 13 25.35 46.03 39.45
N ALA A 14 25.27 45.00 40.31
CA ALA A 14 24.12 44.19 40.67
C ALA A 14 23.03 44.92 41.49
N ALA A 15 21.80 44.42 41.42
CA ALA A 15 20.82 44.52 42.51
C ALA A 15 20.13 43.16 42.69
N ALA A 16 20.42 42.53 43.83
CA ALA A 16 19.77 41.32 44.32
C ALA A 16 18.52 41.69 45.13
N ALA A 17 17.46 40.90 45.00
CA ALA A 17 16.38 40.84 45.97
C ALA A 17 16.31 39.43 46.55
N VAL A 18 16.63 39.36 47.85
CA VAL A 18 16.59 38.20 48.73
C VAL A 18 15.14 38.03 49.21
N ILE A 19 14.60 36.81 49.16
CA ILE A 19 13.54 36.40 50.11
C ILE A 19 14.00 35.10 50.76
N ALA A 20 14.09 35.16 52.08
CA ALA A 20 14.62 34.15 52.98
C ALA A 20 13.64 32.99 53.18
N GLY A 21 14.20 31.80 53.38
CA GLY A 21 13.47 30.60 53.79
C GLY A 21 13.12 30.56 55.28
N ALA A 22 12.18 29.69 55.61
CA ALA A 22 11.95 29.15 56.94
C ALA A 22 11.42 27.70 56.82
N PRO A 23 11.64 26.84 57.84
CA PRO A 23 11.93 25.42 57.66
C PRO A 23 10.71 24.49 57.75
N LEU A 24 10.87 23.29 57.19
CA LEU A 24 9.97 22.14 57.32
C LEU A 24 10.04 21.55 58.75
N PRO A 25 8.92 21.16 59.37
CA PRO A 25 8.97 20.33 60.57
C PRO A 25 8.99 18.85 60.19
N GLU A 26 9.98 18.15 60.77
CA GLU A 26 10.03 16.70 60.89
C GLU A 26 8.79 16.20 61.66
N ALA A 27 8.09 15.21 61.10
CA ALA A 27 7.08 14.44 61.83
C ALA A 27 7.64 13.05 62.14
N GLN A 28 7.51 12.71 63.42
CA GLN A 28 8.22 11.67 64.13
C GLN A 28 7.73 10.26 63.81
N VAL A 29 8.67 9.33 63.87
CA VAL A 29 8.43 7.88 63.95
C VAL A 29 8.02 7.55 65.38
N GLU A 30 6.81 7.02 65.55
CA GLU A 30 6.39 6.39 66.80
C GLU A 30 5.95 4.95 66.51
N GLN A 31 6.58 3.99 67.20
CA GLN A 31 6.25 2.57 67.15
C GLN A 31 5.36 2.15 68.32
N VAL A 32 4.72 0.98 68.12
CA VAL A 32 4.28 -0.06 69.10
C VAL A 32 2.78 0.02 69.50
N PRO A 33 2.03 -1.11 69.76
CA PRO A 33 2.39 -2.55 69.77
C PRO A 33 1.51 -3.49 68.91
N ALA A 34 2.02 -4.71 68.76
CA ALA A 34 1.28 -5.90 68.34
C ALA A 34 0.43 -6.48 69.50
N THR A 35 -0.86 -6.73 69.26
CA THR A 35 -1.64 -7.75 69.97
C THR A 35 -2.79 -8.28 69.10
N GLY A 36 -2.93 -9.61 69.05
CA GLY A 36 -4.24 -10.28 68.95
C GLY A 36 -4.62 -10.89 67.60
N ARG A 37 -4.61 -12.24 67.53
CA ARG A 37 -5.27 -13.06 66.51
C ARG A 37 -6.80 -12.82 66.52
N SER A 38 -7.43 -12.70 65.35
CA SER A 38 -8.81 -13.16 65.12
C SER A 38 -9.07 -13.40 63.63
N GLU A 39 -10.00 -14.32 63.36
CA GLU A 39 -10.13 -15.16 62.17
C GLU A 39 -10.70 -14.45 60.93
N ARG A 40 -10.42 -15.02 59.75
CA ARG A 40 -11.01 -14.62 58.45
C ARG A 40 -12.53 -14.80 58.43
N PRO A 41 -13.28 -13.83 57.90
CA PRO A 41 -14.52 -14.09 57.18
C PRO A 41 -14.30 -13.95 55.67
N SER A 42 -14.76 -14.97 54.93
CA SER A 42 -14.89 -14.95 53.47
C SER A 42 -15.92 -13.88 53.05
N ALA A 43 -15.51 -12.94 52.19
CA ALA A 43 -16.40 -11.96 51.59
C ALA A 43 -16.78 -12.40 50.17
N ALA A 44 -18.08 -12.32 49.88
CA ALA A 44 -18.77 -12.66 48.65
C ALA A 44 -18.37 -11.77 47.45
N PRO A 45 -18.61 -12.22 46.20
CA PRO A 45 -18.21 -11.47 45.00
C PRO A 45 -19.06 -10.20 44.80
N SER A 46 -18.39 -9.11 44.40
CA SER A 46 -19.02 -7.86 43.96
C SER A 46 -19.73 -8.05 42.61
N PRO A 47 -20.81 -7.30 42.31
CA PRO A 47 -21.48 -7.36 41.02
C PRO A 47 -20.59 -6.76 39.93
N GLY A 48 -20.50 -7.46 38.81
CA GLY A 48 -19.67 -7.07 37.65
C GLY A 48 -20.10 -5.71 37.09
N VAL A 49 -19.11 -4.84 36.90
CA VAL A 49 -19.24 -3.65 36.06
C VAL A 49 -19.29 -4.13 34.61
N THR A 50 -20.44 -3.93 33.96
CA THR A 50 -20.57 -4.12 32.52
C THR A 50 -19.68 -3.09 31.82
N PRO A 51 -18.80 -3.49 30.88
CA PRO A 51 -18.05 -2.54 30.06
C PRO A 51 -19.03 -1.61 29.31
N PRO A 52 -18.71 -0.33 29.14
CA PRO A 52 -19.52 0.54 28.29
C PRO A 52 -19.54 -0.02 26.86
N ALA A 53 -20.67 0.11 26.18
CA ALA A 53 -20.78 -0.23 24.77
C ALA A 53 -19.75 0.58 23.95
N PRO A 54 -19.16 0.00 22.89
CA PRO A 54 -18.19 0.70 22.05
C PRO A 54 -18.84 1.98 21.48
N SER A 55 -18.07 3.07 21.49
CA SER A 55 -18.45 4.36 20.93
C SER A 55 -18.64 4.27 19.41
N THR A 56 -19.53 5.11 18.88
CA THR A 56 -19.88 5.21 17.44
C THR A 56 -18.74 5.63 16.51
N GLU A 57 -17.52 5.85 17.01
CA GLU A 57 -16.32 6.11 16.19
C GLU A 57 -15.77 4.85 15.51
N ASP A 58 -15.92 3.67 16.12
CA ASP A 58 -15.42 2.39 15.57
C ASP A 58 -16.20 1.87 14.34
N ALA A 59 -17.24 2.59 13.90
CA ALA A 59 -18.13 2.17 12.82
C ALA A 59 -17.93 2.93 11.49
N ARG A 60 -16.87 3.75 11.32
CA ARG A 60 -16.60 4.39 10.02
C ARG A 60 -16.15 3.34 9.00
N GLU A 61 -16.86 3.26 7.88
CA GLU A 61 -16.50 2.36 6.78
C GLU A 61 -15.09 2.67 6.26
N THR A 62 -14.39 1.64 5.77
CA THR A 62 -13.07 1.84 5.16
C THR A 62 -13.22 2.25 3.72
N LEU A 63 -12.62 3.39 3.37
CA LEU A 63 -12.53 3.89 2.00
C LEU A 63 -11.34 3.29 1.30
N ARG A 64 -11.49 2.98 0.02
CA ARG A 64 -10.38 2.59 -0.86
C ARG A 64 -10.12 3.70 -1.86
N LEU A 65 -8.94 4.31 -1.80
CA LEU A 65 -8.51 5.38 -2.69
C LEU A 65 -7.44 4.84 -3.65
N ALA A 66 -7.58 5.09 -4.94
CA ALA A 66 -6.61 4.69 -5.95
C ALA A 66 -5.93 5.90 -6.57
N PHE A 67 -4.60 5.90 -6.62
CA PHE A 67 -3.81 6.94 -7.26
C PHE A 67 -2.92 6.31 -8.34
N ALA A 68 -3.02 6.83 -9.55
CA ALA A 68 -2.17 6.47 -10.66
C ALA A 68 -1.43 7.70 -11.17
N GLY A 69 -0.31 7.50 -11.84
CA GLY A 69 0.58 8.58 -12.27
C GLY A 69 0.17 9.30 -13.55
N ASP A 70 1.17 9.67 -14.35
CA ASP A 70 1.00 10.60 -15.47
C ASP A 70 0.29 9.96 -16.67
N VAL A 71 -0.78 10.63 -17.14
CA VAL A 71 -1.58 10.26 -18.30
C VAL A 71 -1.48 11.36 -19.34
N HIS A 72 -1.18 10.96 -20.57
CA HIS A 72 -1.45 11.81 -21.74
C HIS A 72 -1.74 10.93 -22.98
N PHE A 73 -2.17 11.58 -24.06
CA PHE A 73 -2.64 10.90 -25.28
C PHE A 73 -1.84 11.30 -26.52
N GLU A 74 -0.60 11.78 -26.38
CA GLU A 74 0.18 12.20 -27.56
C GLU A 74 0.70 11.01 -28.38
N GLY A 75 1.34 11.34 -29.51
CA GLY A 75 1.95 10.35 -30.40
C GLY A 75 0.92 9.39 -31.01
N ALA A 76 1.17 8.09 -30.89
CA ALA A 76 0.32 7.04 -31.45
C ALA A 76 -1.06 6.93 -30.78
N TYR A 77 -1.27 7.62 -29.65
CA TYR A 77 -2.48 7.52 -28.84
C TYR A 77 -3.43 8.72 -29.01
N ARG A 78 -3.16 9.64 -29.95
CA ARG A 78 -3.95 10.87 -30.17
C ARG A 78 -5.42 10.61 -30.49
N ASP A 79 -5.71 9.48 -31.11
CA ASP A 79 -7.08 9.12 -31.50
C ASP A 79 -7.84 8.38 -30.39
N VAL A 80 -7.18 7.97 -29.29
CA VAL A 80 -7.80 7.24 -28.17
C VAL A 80 -9.01 8.00 -27.59
N PRO A 81 -8.93 9.32 -27.29
CA PRO A 81 -10.09 10.11 -26.85
C PRO A 81 -11.29 10.06 -27.78
N SER A 82 -11.06 9.95 -29.09
CA SER A 82 -12.12 9.89 -30.10
C SER A 82 -12.59 8.46 -30.43
N THR A 83 -11.91 7.45 -29.89
CA THR A 83 -12.21 6.04 -30.19
C THR A 83 -13.26 5.51 -29.20
N ALA A 84 -14.38 5.04 -29.75
CA ALA A 84 -15.49 4.54 -28.95
C ALA A 84 -15.06 3.32 -28.11
N GLY A 85 -15.36 3.36 -26.81
CA GLY A 85 -15.08 2.26 -25.88
C GLY A 85 -13.63 2.16 -25.41
N SER A 86 -12.72 3.04 -25.85
CA SER A 86 -11.36 3.06 -25.35
C SER A 86 -11.28 3.45 -23.88
N THR A 87 -10.32 2.84 -23.19
CA THR A 87 -9.93 3.06 -21.79
C THR A 87 -8.41 3.29 -21.72
N LEU A 88 -7.89 3.62 -20.55
CA LEU A 88 -6.47 3.68 -20.20
C LEU A 88 -5.78 2.30 -20.15
N GLY A 89 -6.44 1.21 -20.57
CA GLY A 89 -5.87 -0.14 -20.56
C GLY A 89 -6.29 -0.99 -19.36
N PRO A 90 -5.67 -2.18 -19.18
CA PRO A 90 -6.16 -3.20 -18.25
C PRO A 90 -6.20 -2.78 -16.77
N MET A 91 -5.29 -1.90 -16.34
CA MET A 91 -5.31 -1.38 -14.97
C MET A 91 -6.46 -0.42 -14.67
N SER A 92 -7.30 -0.07 -15.65
CA SER A 92 -8.57 0.63 -15.42
C SER A 92 -9.49 -0.15 -14.46
N ASP A 93 -9.39 -1.48 -14.44
CA ASP A 93 -10.17 -2.33 -13.53
C ASP A 93 -9.82 -2.06 -12.05
N VAL A 94 -8.56 -1.68 -11.77
CA VAL A 94 -8.11 -1.34 -10.42
C VAL A 94 -8.68 0.01 -9.99
N LEU A 95 -8.63 1.00 -10.89
CA LEU A 95 -9.19 2.34 -10.64
C LEU A 95 -10.70 2.24 -10.40
N SER A 96 -11.40 1.51 -11.27
CA SER A 96 -12.86 1.31 -11.19
C SER A 96 -13.33 0.55 -9.95
N ALA A 97 -12.45 -0.18 -9.27
CA ALA A 97 -12.76 -0.93 -8.06
C ALA A 97 -12.54 -0.13 -6.77
N ALA A 98 -11.96 1.07 -6.86
CA ALA A 98 -11.79 1.98 -5.73
C ALA A 98 -13.08 2.77 -5.47
N ASP A 99 -13.19 3.34 -4.27
CA ASP A 99 -14.27 4.26 -3.93
C ASP A 99 -14.00 5.68 -4.48
N LEU A 100 -12.73 6.01 -4.71
CA LEU A 100 -12.29 7.21 -5.41
C LEU A 100 -10.95 6.94 -6.08
N ALA A 101 -10.83 7.28 -7.37
CA ALA A 101 -9.59 7.17 -8.12
C ALA A 101 -9.15 8.49 -8.75
N MET A 102 -7.84 8.75 -8.72
CA MET A 102 -7.26 9.99 -9.23
C MET A 102 -6.00 9.75 -10.07
N VAL A 103 -5.86 10.55 -11.14
CA VAL A 103 -4.69 10.57 -12.03
C VAL A 103 -4.22 12.00 -12.33
N ASN A 104 -3.00 12.14 -12.83
CA ASN A 104 -2.54 13.39 -13.45
C ASN A 104 -2.78 13.34 -14.96
N LEU A 105 -3.51 14.31 -15.52
CA LEU A 105 -3.57 14.53 -16.97
C LEU A 105 -2.55 15.58 -17.36
N GLU A 106 -1.44 15.12 -17.91
CA GLU A 106 -0.28 15.92 -18.30
C GLU A 106 -0.46 16.51 -19.70
N SER A 107 -1.53 17.29 -19.87
CA SER A 107 -1.91 17.91 -21.14
C SER A 107 -2.89 19.05 -20.92
N ALA A 108 -2.77 20.10 -21.74
CA ALA A 108 -3.84 21.08 -21.87
C ALA A 108 -5.07 20.47 -22.57
N LEU A 109 -6.26 20.69 -22.02
CA LEU A 109 -7.53 20.22 -22.58
C LEU A 109 -8.03 21.21 -23.65
N THR A 110 -7.41 21.18 -24.82
CA THR A 110 -7.70 22.10 -25.92
C THR A 110 -7.38 21.50 -27.29
N LEU A 111 -8.15 21.93 -28.30
CA LEU A 111 -7.83 21.74 -29.72
C LEU A 111 -7.51 23.06 -30.43
N ARG A 112 -7.39 24.15 -29.66
CA ARG A 112 -7.19 25.53 -30.11
C ARG A 112 -5.98 26.14 -29.40
N GLY A 113 -5.63 27.37 -29.81
CA GLY A 113 -4.48 28.09 -29.28
C GLY A 113 -3.18 27.71 -29.98
N GLU A 114 -2.17 28.54 -29.78
CA GLU A 114 -0.79 28.32 -30.24
C GLU A 114 0.07 27.84 -29.07
N PRO A 115 1.14 27.06 -29.33
CA PRO A 115 2.12 26.70 -28.32
C PRO A 115 2.63 27.94 -27.56
N ALA A 116 2.51 27.90 -26.23
CA ALA A 116 3.01 28.93 -25.33
C ALA A 116 4.55 28.99 -25.36
N ALA A 117 5.12 30.14 -25.00
CA ALA A 117 6.56 30.24 -24.82
C ALA A 117 7.00 29.38 -23.63
N LYS A 118 8.09 28.63 -23.79
CA LYS A 118 8.80 27.89 -22.74
C LYS A 118 10.24 28.38 -22.62
N GLU A 119 10.41 29.70 -22.52
CA GLU A 119 11.72 30.36 -22.63
C GLU A 119 12.69 30.05 -21.49
N LEU A 120 12.22 29.48 -20.38
CA LEU A 120 13.04 29.04 -19.27
C LEU A 120 13.60 27.63 -19.47
N GLU A 121 13.06 26.86 -20.43
CA GLU A 121 13.55 25.54 -20.79
C GLU A 121 14.64 25.56 -21.86
N ASP A 122 15.46 24.50 -21.87
CA ASP A 122 16.34 24.19 -22.99
C ASP A 122 15.50 24.02 -24.29
N PRO A 123 15.80 24.78 -25.36
CA PRO A 123 15.08 24.67 -26.62
C PRO A 123 15.01 23.27 -27.23
N SER A 124 15.96 22.38 -26.92
CA SER A 124 15.99 21.00 -27.40
C SER A 124 15.09 20.04 -26.63
N ASN A 125 14.59 20.45 -25.46
CA ASN A 125 13.74 19.64 -24.59
C ASN A 125 12.30 20.15 -24.48
N ARG A 126 11.89 21.12 -25.32
CA ARG A 126 10.54 21.69 -25.25
C ARG A 126 9.51 20.75 -25.85
N PHE A 127 8.51 20.42 -25.05
CA PHE A 127 7.34 19.67 -25.48
C PHE A 127 6.08 20.48 -25.23
N TRP A 128 5.10 20.33 -26.12
CA TRP A 128 3.77 20.88 -25.96
C TRP A 128 2.74 19.78 -26.12
N PHE A 129 2.04 19.46 -25.04
CA PHE A 129 1.05 18.39 -24.98
C PHE A 129 -0.36 18.96 -24.88
N ARG A 130 -1.23 18.43 -25.73
CA ARG A 130 -2.67 18.72 -25.65
C ARG A 130 -3.50 17.50 -25.97
N THR A 131 -4.70 17.51 -25.43
CA THR A 131 -5.76 16.60 -25.84
C THR A 131 -7.10 17.31 -25.87
N GLY A 132 -8.07 16.77 -26.59
CA GLY A 132 -9.43 17.33 -26.61
C GLY A 132 -10.20 17.00 -25.33
N PRO A 133 -11.33 17.69 -25.06
CA PRO A 133 -12.16 17.43 -23.87
C PRO A 133 -12.70 15.99 -23.80
N ALA A 134 -12.78 15.27 -24.92
CA ALA A 134 -13.14 13.85 -24.96
C ALA A 134 -12.18 12.94 -24.18
N ALA A 135 -10.99 13.43 -23.82
CA ALA A 135 -10.10 12.72 -22.90
C ALA A 135 -10.77 12.45 -21.55
N LEU A 136 -11.58 13.39 -21.04
CA LEU A 136 -12.32 13.23 -19.79
C LEU A 136 -13.31 12.06 -19.86
N ASP A 137 -13.89 11.79 -21.05
CA ASP A 137 -14.77 10.64 -21.23
C ASP A 137 -14.00 9.30 -21.18
N VAL A 138 -12.75 9.26 -21.66
CA VAL A 138 -11.88 8.08 -21.52
C VAL A 138 -11.52 7.86 -20.05
N LEU A 139 -11.15 8.93 -19.35
CA LEU A 139 -10.82 8.86 -17.92
C LEU A 139 -12.01 8.34 -17.10
N ALA A 140 -13.22 8.88 -17.31
CA ALA A 140 -14.43 8.42 -16.64
C ALA A 140 -14.70 6.93 -16.91
N ARG A 141 -14.59 6.48 -18.17
CA ARG A 141 -14.76 5.05 -18.52
C ARG A 141 -13.68 4.14 -17.93
N SER A 142 -12.53 4.70 -17.59
CA SER A 142 -11.45 4.01 -16.91
C SER A 142 -11.60 3.94 -15.40
N GLY A 143 -12.70 4.48 -14.85
CA GLY A 143 -12.93 4.54 -13.41
C GLY A 143 -12.12 5.61 -12.71
N VAL A 144 -11.78 6.71 -13.39
CA VAL A 144 -11.17 7.89 -12.77
C VAL A 144 -12.27 8.85 -12.31
N ASP A 145 -12.23 9.24 -11.05
CA ASP A 145 -13.22 10.13 -10.42
C ASP A 145 -12.75 11.58 -10.32
N VAL A 146 -11.44 11.82 -10.26
CA VAL A 146 -10.86 13.16 -10.20
C VAL A 146 -9.57 13.21 -11.02
N VAL A 147 -9.31 14.33 -11.69
CA VAL A 147 -8.08 14.52 -12.48
C VAL A 147 -7.39 15.84 -12.16
N SER A 148 -6.08 15.80 -11.96
CA SER A 148 -5.26 17.01 -11.92
C SER A 148 -4.83 17.42 -13.32
N VAL A 149 -4.85 18.72 -13.60
CA VAL A 149 -4.13 19.34 -14.74
C VAL A 149 -3.11 20.39 -14.28
N ALA A 150 -2.90 20.52 -12.96
CA ALA A 150 -1.85 21.36 -12.40
C ALA A 150 -0.49 20.66 -12.56
N ASN A 151 0.09 20.82 -13.74
CA ASN A 151 1.39 20.30 -14.13
C ASN A 151 2.03 21.25 -15.14
N ASN A 152 3.28 20.98 -15.50
CA ASN A 152 4.05 21.73 -16.49
C ASN A 152 3.52 21.61 -17.94
N HIS A 153 2.44 20.89 -18.19
CA HIS A 153 1.81 20.83 -19.50
C HIS A 153 0.39 21.43 -19.53
N GLY A 154 -0.15 21.82 -18.38
CA GLY A 154 -1.51 22.36 -18.27
C GLY A 154 -1.71 23.71 -18.96
N ALA A 155 -0.63 24.47 -19.17
CA ALA A 155 -0.65 25.81 -19.78
C ALA A 155 0.05 25.87 -21.15
N ASP A 156 0.34 24.72 -21.77
CA ASP A 156 1.10 24.61 -23.02
C ASP A 156 0.52 25.39 -24.21
N PHE A 157 -0.76 25.72 -24.19
CA PHE A 157 -1.43 26.45 -25.26
C PHE A 157 -1.95 27.83 -24.79
N GLY A 158 -1.28 28.35 -23.76
CA GLY A 158 -1.45 29.69 -23.22
C GLY A 158 -2.87 30.00 -22.75
N PRO A 159 -3.27 31.29 -22.71
CA PRO A 159 -4.58 31.69 -22.21
C PRO A 159 -5.78 31.07 -22.95
N THR A 160 -5.62 30.73 -24.24
CA THR A 160 -6.69 30.06 -25.00
C THR A 160 -6.87 28.61 -24.54
N GLY A 161 -5.77 27.85 -24.46
CA GLY A 161 -5.81 26.47 -24.00
C GLY A 161 -6.27 26.35 -22.54
N LEU A 162 -5.85 27.30 -21.70
CA LEU A 162 -6.27 27.36 -20.31
C LEU A 162 -7.77 27.67 -20.17
N SER A 163 -8.29 28.60 -20.98
CA SER A 163 -9.73 28.88 -21.02
C SER A 163 -10.54 27.66 -21.46
N ASP A 164 -10.05 26.90 -22.44
CA ASP A 164 -10.71 25.67 -22.90
C ASP A 164 -10.65 24.57 -21.83
N THR A 165 -9.52 24.46 -21.13
CA THR A 165 -9.35 23.54 -20.00
C THR A 165 -10.32 23.85 -18.87
N ILE A 166 -10.47 25.12 -18.51
CA ILE A 166 -11.46 25.56 -17.50
C ILE A 166 -12.89 25.26 -17.96
N ALA A 167 -13.21 25.50 -19.24
CA ALA A 167 -14.54 25.17 -19.76
C ALA A 167 -14.80 23.65 -19.73
N ALA A 168 -13.80 22.84 -20.09
CA ALA A 168 -13.89 21.39 -19.99
C ALA A 168 -14.06 20.92 -18.54
N ALA A 169 -13.38 21.55 -17.57
CA ALA A 169 -13.51 21.28 -16.14
C ALA A 169 -14.94 21.50 -15.61
N GLU A 170 -15.69 22.43 -16.19
CA GLU A 170 -17.06 22.76 -15.76
C GLU A 170 -18.12 21.85 -16.33
N THR A 171 -17.87 21.23 -17.49
CA THR A 171 -18.88 20.45 -18.23
C THR A 171 -18.49 18.99 -18.43
N GLY A 172 -17.26 18.63 -18.08
CA GLY A 172 -16.69 17.30 -18.33
C GLY A 172 -17.27 16.21 -17.43
N ALA A 173 -17.04 14.96 -17.83
CA ALA A 173 -17.49 13.77 -17.10
C ALA A 173 -16.71 13.52 -15.80
N VAL A 174 -15.52 14.12 -15.65
CA VAL A 174 -14.63 13.97 -14.49
C VAL A 174 -14.28 15.38 -13.97
N PRO A 175 -14.46 15.65 -12.67
CA PRO A 175 -13.93 16.83 -12.00
C PRO A 175 -12.43 17.05 -12.28
N VAL A 176 -12.09 18.27 -12.69
CA VAL A 176 -10.71 18.70 -12.94
C VAL A 176 -10.26 19.67 -11.84
N VAL A 177 -9.12 19.39 -11.22
CA VAL A 177 -8.55 20.20 -10.12
C VAL A 177 -7.23 20.87 -10.52
N GLY A 178 -6.88 21.94 -9.79
CA GLY A 178 -5.61 22.65 -9.94
C GLY A 178 -5.59 23.69 -11.06
N VAL A 179 -6.75 24.10 -11.58
CA VAL A 179 -6.88 25.14 -12.60
C VAL A 179 -8.07 26.04 -12.31
N GLY A 180 -7.97 27.33 -12.63
CA GLY A 180 -9.08 28.25 -12.39
C GLY A 180 -8.97 29.57 -13.15
N ARG A 181 -10.08 30.32 -13.15
CA ARG A 181 -10.18 31.68 -13.70
C ARG A 181 -9.47 32.74 -12.86
N ASN A 182 -9.06 32.36 -11.66
CA ASN A 182 -8.31 33.16 -10.71
C ASN A 182 -7.60 32.21 -9.73
N ASP A 183 -6.70 32.76 -8.93
CA ASP A 183 -5.98 32.09 -7.85
C ASP A 183 -6.91 31.34 -6.90
N ARG A 184 -8.00 31.96 -6.44
CA ARG A 184 -8.92 31.29 -5.50
C ARG A 184 -9.54 30.03 -6.09
N GLN A 185 -9.92 30.06 -7.36
CA GLN A 185 -10.47 28.89 -8.04
C GLN A 185 -9.38 27.84 -8.30
N ALA A 186 -8.18 28.26 -8.71
CA ALA A 186 -7.09 27.33 -9.01
C ALA A 186 -6.67 26.52 -7.77
N PHE A 187 -6.58 27.17 -6.61
CA PHE A 187 -6.21 26.52 -5.34
C PHE A 187 -7.42 25.91 -4.59
N ALA A 188 -8.65 26.05 -5.10
CA ALA A 188 -9.82 25.49 -4.45
C ALA A 188 -9.78 23.95 -4.48
N PRO A 189 -10.17 23.27 -3.38
CA PRO A 189 -10.30 21.83 -3.41
C PRO A 189 -11.52 21.41 -4.23
N HIS A 190 -11.43 20.24 -4.87
CA HIS A 190 -12.64 19.48 -5.15
C HIS A 190 -13.10 18.81 -3.86
N ARG A 191 -14.38 18.96 -3.52
CA ARG A 191 -15.00 18.35 -2.35
C ARG A 191 -16.00 17.28 -2.76
N VAL A 192 -15.93 16.13 -2.11
CA VAL A 192 -16.81 14.99 -2.36
C VAL A 192 -17.06 14.21 -1.07
N ASP A 193 -18.31 13.80 -0.84
CA ASP A 193 -18.65 12.82 0.19
C ASP A 193 -18.50 11.42 -0.40
N VAL A 194 -17.66 10.60 0.22
CA VAL A 194 -17.50 9.19 -0.13
C VAL A 194 -17.79 8.36 1.11
N LYS A 195 -18.87 7.59 1.07
CA LYS A 195 -19.35 6.75 2.19
C LYS A 195 -19.43 7.54 3.53
N GLY A 196 -19.91 8.78 3.48
CA GLY A 196 -20.08 9.61 4.69
C GLY A 196 -18.77 10.22 5.23
N THR A 197 -17.71 10.24 4.43
CA THR A 197 -16.46 10.96 4.73
C THR A 197 -16.34 12.15 3.78
N ASP A 198 -16.24 13.36 4.32
CA ASP A 198 -16.02 14.58 3.53
C ASP A 198 -14.55 14.67 3.11
N ILE A 199 -14.27 14.54 1.81
CA ILE A 199 -12.90 14.57 1.25
C ILE A 199 -12.65 15.88 0.52
N ALA A 200 -11.56 16.57 0.85
CA ALA A 200 -11.04 17.72 0.10
C ALA A 200 -9.77 17.36 -0.69
N ILE A 201 -9.79 17.60 -2.00
CA ILE A 201 -8.69 17.24 -2.91
C ILE A 201 -8.12 18.51 -3.53
N HIS A 202 -6.88 18.83 -3.20
CA HIS A 202 -6.10 19.90 -3.82
C HIS A 202 -5.12 19.34 -4.84
N ALA A 203 -4.81 20.13 -5.87
CA ALA A 203 -3.71 19.82 -6.78
C ALA A 203 -2.87 21.05 -7.10
N ALA A 204 -1.57 20.86 -7.33
CA ALA A 204 -0.66 21.94 -7.71
C ALA A 204 0.60 21.46 -8.43
N ASP A 205 1.14 22.34 -9.29
CA ASP A 205 2.41 22.15 -9.97
C ASP A 205 3.59 22.71 -9.16
N ALA A 206 4.58 21.88 -8.89
CA ALA A 206 5.83 22.23 -8.23
C ALA A 206 7.07 21.83 -9.05
N SER A 207 6.89 21.43 -10.31
CA SER A 207 7.98 21.14 -11.25
C SER A 207 8.79 22.42 -11.56
N PRO A 208 9.98 22.33 -12.18
CA PRO A 208 10.71 23.52 -12.65
C PRO A 208 9.86 24.44 -13.53
N ALA A 209 10.03 25.75 -13.39
CA ALA A 209 9.28 26.71 -14.21
C ALA A 209 9.79 26.71 -15.65
N GLU A 210 8.89 26.48 -16.60
CA GLU A 210 9.20 26.43 -18.03
C GLU A 210 8.99 27.77 -18.74
N SER A 211 8.13 28.63 -18.17
CA SER A 211 7.80 29.96 -18.67
C SER A 211 7.65 30.97 -17.54
N ALA A 212 7.90 32.24 -17.82
CA ALA A 212 7.57 33.36 -16.95
C ALA A 212 6.14 33.90 -17.16
N ASP A 213 5.37 33.34 -18.10
CA ASP A 213 3.99 33.74 -18.36
C ASP A 213 3.06 33.41 -17.18
N ALA A 214 2.17 34.35 -16.84
CA ALA A 214 1.33 34.25 -15.64
C ALA A 214 0.24 33.17 -15.71
N SER A 215 -0.04 32.60 -16.90
CA SER A 215 -0.95 31.46 -17.07
C SER A 215 -0.42 30.17 -16.43
N TRP A 216 0.89 30.10 -16.17
CA TRP A 216 1.57 28.94 -15.59
C TRP A 216 1.51 28.89 -14.06
N ALA A 217 1.16 30.01 -13.42
CA ALA A 217 1.02 30.11 -11.97
C ALA A 217 -0.05 31.15 -11.61
N ALA A 218 -1.21 30.68 -11.18
CA ALA A 218 -2.29 31.52 -10.70
C ALA A 218 -1.85 32.30 -9.46
N ALA A 219 -2.04 33.62 -9.50
CA ALA A 219 -1.73 34.50 -8.39
C ALA A 219 -2.75 35.65 -8.34
N PRO A 220 -2.89 36.34 -7.20
CA PRO A 220 -3.78 37.48 -7.08
C PRO A 220 -3.53 38.51 -8.20
N GLY A 221 -4.55 38.74 -9.04
CA GLY A 221 -4.50 39.72 -10.12
C GLY A 221 -3.89 39.24 -11.44
N THR A 222 -3.46 37.98 -11.57
CA THR A 222 -2.94 37.44 -12.85
C THR A 222 -4.04 36.90 -13.76
N GLY A 223 -5.23 36.61 -13.23
CA GLY A 223 -6.34 36.04 -13.98
C GLY A 223 -6.30 34.51 -13.96
N ALA A 224 -6.68 33.88 -15.07
CA ALA A 224 -6.71 32.42 -15.16
C ALA A 224 -5.30 31.82 -15.04
N GLY A 225 -5.15 30.74 -14.27
CA GLY A 225 -3.88 30.04 -14.12
C GLY A 225 -4.03 28.65 -13.52
N LEU A 226 -2.90 27.93 -13.49
CA LEU A 226 -2.74 26.69 -12.73
C LEU A 226 -2.37 26.99 -11.28
N ALA A 227 -2.81 26.16 -10.34
CA ALA A 227 -2.27 26.17 -8.99
C ALA A 227 -0.79 25.75 -9.06
N SER A 228 0.09 26.59 -8.52
CA SER A 228 1.52 26.27 -8.41
C SER A 228 1.95 26.27 -6.96
N ALA A 229 2.73 25.28 -6.56
CA ALA A 229 3.36 25.19 -5.23
C ALA A 229 4.83 25.63 -5.27
N ARG A 230 5.17 26.59 -6.14
CA ARG A 230 6.49 27.25 -6.20
C ARG A 230 6.45 28.59 -5.49
N GLY A 231 7.51 28.93 -4.74
CA GLY A 231 7.65 30.24 -4.09
C GLY A 231 6.41 30.60 -3.27
N PRO A 232 5.80 31.80 -3.46
CA PRO A 232 4.58 32.20 -2.75
C PRO A 232 3.37 31.27 -2.96
N GLY A 233 3.37 30.49 -4.05
CA GLY A 233 2.32 29.51 -4.33
C GLY A 233 2.33 28.33 -3.35
N ALA A 234 3.49 27.96 -2.81
CA ALA A 234 3.58 26.96 -1.74
C ALA A 234 2.83 27.41 -0.48
N ASP A 235 2.97 28.69 -0.11
CA ASP A 235 2.26 29.28 1.04
C ASP A 235 0.75 29.35 0.78
N ALA A 236 0.35 29.67 -0.46
CA ALA A 236 -1.06 29.71 -0.86
C ALA A 236 -1.71 28.33 -0.80
N LEU A 237 -1.02 27.30 -1.31
CA LEU A 237 -1.48 25.91 -1.21
C LEU A 237 -1.57 25.47 0.25
N ALA A 238 -0.55 25.70 1.06
CA ALA A 238 -0.57 25.36 2.47
C ALA A 238 -1.67 26.11 3.24
N ALA A 239 -2.02 27.34 2.84
CA ALA A 239 -3.16 28.06 3.40
C ALA A 239 -4.51 27.43 3.00
N ALA A 240 -4.65 26.97 1.76
CA ALA A 240 -5.84 26.26 1.31
C ALA A 240 -6.01 24.92 2.04
N VAL A 241 -4.93 24.15 2.20
CA VAL A 241 -4.89 22.90 2.97
C VAL A 241 -5.29 23.12 4.43
N ARG A 242 -4.75 24.15 5.10
CA ARG A 242 -5.13 24.50 6.48
C ARG A 242 -6.60 24.85 6.63
N GLU A 243 -7.24 25.36 5.59
CA GLU A 243 -8.66 25.64 5.63
C GLU A 243 -9.46 24.34 5.51
N SER A 244 -9.11 23.48 4.55
CA SER A 244 -9.76 22.17 4.38
C SER A 244 -9.61 21.28 5.62
N ALA A 245 -8.43 21.27 6.25
CA ALA A 245 -8.17 20.50 7.47
C ALA A 245 -9.03 20.92 8.68
N ARG A 246 -9.71 22.07 8.62
CA ARG A 246 -10.68 22.49 9.66
C ARG A 246 -12.11 22.07 9.36
N THR A 247 -12.40 21.72 8.11
CA THR A 247 -13.77 21.58 7.61
C THR A 247 -14.09 20.21 7.04
N ASP A 248 -13.08 19.47 6.61
CA ASP A 248 -13.20 18.21 5.88
C ASP A 248 -12.57 17.06 6.71
N ASP A 249 -13.10 15.83 6.59
CA ASP A 249 -12.62 14.65 7.33
C ASP A 249 -11.28 14.11 6.78
N LEU A 250 -11.00 14.35 5.49
CA LEU A 250 -9.79 13.87 4.81
C LEU A 250 -9.29 14.91 3.80
N VAL A 251 -8.01 15.28 3.88
CA VAL A 251 -7.36 16.24 2.99
C VAL A 251 -6.27 15.59 2.16
N ILE A 252 -6.48 15.55 0.86
CA ILE A 252 -5.57 14.97 -0.14
C ILE A 252 -4.91 16.10 -0.93
N VAL A 253 -3.59 16.04 -1.10
CA VAL A 253 -2.84 16.96 -1.94
C VAL A 253 -2.09 16.18 -3.02
N TYR A 254 -2.44 16.45 -4.27
CA TYR A 254 -1.89 15.77 -5.44
C TYR A 254 -0.95 16.72 -6.20
N LEU A 255 0.34 16.40 -6.26
CA LEU A 255 1.41 17.29 -6.72
C LEU A 255 2.08 16.77 -7.98
N HIS A 256 2.45 17.70 -8.85
CA HIS A 256 3.31 17.42 -10.00
C HIS A 256 4.69 18.02 -9.75
N TRP A 257 5.71 17.21 -9.42
CA TRP A 257 6.95 17.70 -8.80
C TRP A 257 8.19 16.80 -8.93
N GLY A 258 9.34 17.33 -8.57
CA GLY A 258 10.59 16.57 -8.52
C GLY A 258 11.44 16.70 -9.76
N GLU A 259 12.39 15.77 -9.90
CA GLU A 259 13.32 15.71 -11.03
C GLU A 259 12.97 14.50 -11.89
N GLU A 260 12.82 14.70 -13.20
CA GLU A 260 12.52 13.63 -14.13
C GLU A 260 13.52 12.46 -14.02
N TYR A 261 12.97 11.25 -14.00
CA TYR A 261 13.69 9.97 -13.90
C TYR A 261 14.53 9.80 -12.63
N ASN A 262 14.35 10.65 -11.62
CA ASN A 262 14.97 10.48 -10.32
C ASN A 262 13.95 9.90 -9.32
N ALA A 263 14.21 8.67 -8.86
CA ALA A 263 13.33 8.00 -7.90
C ALA A 263 13.54 8.48 -6.44
N CYS A 264 14.62 9.23 -6.17
CA CYS A 264 14.86 9.81 -4.86
C CYS A 264 14.35 11.25 -4.82
N PRO A 265 13.53 11.62 -3.81
CA PRO A 265 12.96 12.94 -3.74
C PRO A 265 14.02 14.00 -3.46
N THR A 266 13.87 15.15 -4.10
CA THR A 266 14.68 16.34 -3.85
C THR A 266 14.39 16.94 -2.47
N GLU A 267 15.31 17.75 -1.93
CA GLU A 267 15.10 18.49 -0.68
C GLU A 267 13.84 19.39 -0.75
N THR A 268 13.55 19.96 -1.92
CA THR A 268 12.35 20.76 -2.16
C THR A 268 11.08 19.93 -2.03
N GLN A 269 11.06 18.71 -2.58
CA GLN A 269 9.91 17.81 -2.42
C GLN A 269 9.70 17.44 -0.96
N GLN A 270 10.76 17.05 -0.25
CA GLN A 270 10.68 16.69 1.17
C GLN A 270 10.20 17.87 2.04
N SER A 271 10.72 19.07 1.78
CA SER A 271 10.31 20.28 2.51
C SER A 271 8.86 20.68 2.22
N LEU A 272 8.39 20.52 0.97
CA LEU A 272 7.00 20.83 0.62
C LEU A 272 6.04 19.78 1.22
N ALA A 273 6.39 18.49 1.18
CA ALA A 273 5.63 17.43 1.85
C ALA A 273 5.46 17.72 3.35
N ALA A 274 6.55 18.04 4.05
CA ALA A 274 6.52 18.41 5.46
C ALA A 274 5.66 19.66 5.73
N THR A 275 5.72 20.67 4.84
CA THR A 275 4.93 21.90 4.97
C THR A 275 3.43 21.61 4.82
N LEU A 276 3.06 20.70 3.92
CA LEU A 276 1.67 20.32 3.67
C LEU A 276 1.14 19.40 4.78
N GLY A 277 1.94 18.45 5.26
CA GLY A 277 1.59 17.65 6.43
C GLY A 277 1.36 18.52 7.67
N ALA A 278 2.25 19.48 7.93
CA ALA A 278 2.07 20.46 9.01
C ALA A 278 0.88 21.41 8.79
N ALA A 279 0.41 21.56 7.55
CA ALA A 279 -0.81 22.30 7.22
C ALA A 279 -2.08 21.48 7.45
N GLY A 280 -1.97 20.17 7.69
CA GLY A 280 -3.10 19.26 7.90
C GLY A 280 -3.48 18.44 6.67
N ALA A 281 -2.55 18.19 5.74
CA ALA A 281 -2.76 17.18 4.71
C ALA A 281 -2.59 15.78 5.32
N ASP A 282 -3.55 14.88 5.07
CA ASP A 282 -3.49 13.48 5.48
C ASP A 282 -2.74 12.64 4.44
N ILE A 283 -2.91 13.00 3.16
CA ILE A 283 -2.30 12.29 2.03
C ILE A 283 -1.65 13.29 1.07
N VAL A 284 -0.38 13.06 0.74
CA VAL A 284 0.36 13.80 -0.30
C VAL A 284 0.86 12.81 -1.36
N VAL A 285 0.44 12.99 -2.61
CA VAL A 285 0.78 12.09 -3.72
C VAL A 285 1.45 12.87 -4.84
N GLY A 286 2.57 12.37 -5.34
CA GLY A 286 3.39 13.01 -6.36
C GLY A 286 3.38 12.30 -7.72
N THR A 287 3.48 13.07 -8.80
CA THR A 287 3.82 12.63 -10.16
C THR A 287 4.93 13.50 -10.77
N HIS A 288 5.13 13.55 -12.10
CA HIS A 288 6.17 14.27 -12.87
C HIS A 288 7.49 13.52 -13.05
N ALA A 289 7.99 12.84 -12.00
CA ALA A 289 9.29 12.18 -12.10
C ALA A 289 9.35 11.05 -13.16
N HIS A 290 8.22 10.66 -13.77
CA HIS A 290 8.09 9.58 -14.76
C HIS A 290 8.61 8.20 -14.31
N THR A 291 9.00 8.07 -13.04
CA THR A 291 9.37 6.83 -12.37
C THR A 291 8.64 6.73 -11.03
N PRO A 292 8.29 5.52 -10.56
CA PRO A 292 7.90 5.34 -9.17
C PRO A 292 9.00 5.83 -8.23
N ALA A 293 8.60 6.42 -7.11
CA ALA A 293 9.48 6.90 -6.04
C ALA A 293 9.00 6.39 -4.67
N GLY A 294 9.81 6.61 -3.64
CA GLY A 294 9.50 6.12 -2.29
C GLY A 294 8.18 6.66 -1.72
N ALA A 295 7.50 5.82 -0.93
CA ALA A 295 6.26 6.16 -0.24
C ALA A 295 6.21 5.58 1.19
N GLY A 296 5.42 6.20 2.05
CA GLY A 296 5.29 5.86 3.47
C GLY A 296 4.75 7.01 4.31
N LEU A 297 4.94 6.94 5.63
CA LEU A 297 4.43 7.93 6.58
C LEU A 297 5.49 8.97 6.94
N GLN A 298 5.10 10.25 6.94
CA GLN A 298 5.85 11.38 7.48
C GLN A 298 5.06 11.96 8.66
N GLY A 299 5.32 11.45 9.87
CA GLY A 299 4.39 11.66 10.99
C GLY A 299 3.08 10.93 10.69
N ASP A 300 1.95 11.64 10.77
CA ASP A 300 0.63 11.08 10.49
C ASP A 300 0.21 11.24 9.01
N THR A 301 0.98 12.02 8.22
CA THR A 301 0.71 12.23 6.79
C THR A 301 1.30 11.09 5.96
N TYR A 302 0.49 10.46 5.10
CA TYR A 302 0.99 9.53 4.10
C TYR A 302 1.54 10.29 2.88
N VAL A 303 2.78 10.00 2.50
CA VAL A 303 3.47 10.65 1.37
C VAL A 303 3.88 9.59 0.35
N ALA A 304 3.55 9.80 -0.92
CA ALA A 304 4.11 9.08 -2.06
C ALA A 304 4.78 10.08 -3.00
N TYR A 305 6.10 10.02 -3.16
CA TYR A 305 6.83 11.05 -3.89
C TYR A 305 6.67 10.99 -5.42
N GLY A 306 6.25 9.86 -5.98
CA GLY A 306 6.19 9.64 -7.42
C GLY A 306 5.52 8.32 -7.78
N LEU A 307 4.60 8.34 -8.74
CA LEU A 307 3.87 7.15 -9.23
C LEU A 307 4.31 6.67 -10.62
N GLY A 308 5.17 7.44 -11.30
CA GLY A 308 5.60 7.17 -12.67
C GLY A 308 4.53 7.47 -13.73
N ASN A 309 4.69 6.89 -14.91
CA ASN A 309 3.74 7.03 -16.00
C ASN A 309 2.57 6.04 -15.84
N PHE A 310 1.36 6.39 -16.28
CA PHE A 310 0.21 5.50 -16.30
C PHE A 310 -0.44 5.35 -17.67
N HIS A 311 -0.40 6.34 -18.54
CA HIS A 311 -0.72 6.12 -19.95
C HIS A 311 0.15 7.03 -20.81
N TRP A 312 1.07 6.41 -21.54
CA TRP A 312 2.20 7.14 -22.13
C TRP A 312 2.49 6.72 -23.57
N TYR A 313 3.05 7.62 -24.38
CA TYR A 313 3.32 7.38 -25.81
C TYR A 313 4.53 6.47 -26.12
N HIS A 314 5.25 5.99 -25.10
CA HIS A 314 6.38 5.07 -25.25
C HIS A 314 6.65 4.27 -23.97
N GLY A 315 7.42 3.18 -24.07
CA GLY A 315 7.85 2.36 -22.92
C GLY A 315 9.19 2.72 -22.26
N ARG A 316 9.72 3.94 -22.41
CA ARG A 316 10.87 4.41 -21.61
C ARG A 316 10.40 4.76 -20.20
N ALA A 317 11.11 4.29 -19.16
CA ALA A 317 10.63 4.22 -17.77
C ALA A 317 9.28 3.47 -17.65
N PRO A 318 9.28 2.16 -17.98
CA PRO A 318 8.05 1.38 -18.09
C PRO A 318 7.44 0.97 -16.74
N GLU A 319 8.16 1.14 -15.63
CA GLU A 319 7.67 0.87 -14.29
C GLU A 319 6.48 1.79 -13.97
N SER A 320 5.35 1.18 -13.64
CA SER A 320 4.07 1.85 -13.47
C SER A 320 3.24 1.11 -12.43
N GLY A 321 2.10 1.65 -12.03
CA GLY A 321 1.18 0.97 -11.14
C GLY A 321 0.07 1.87 -10.63
N VAL A 322 -0.66 1.32 -9.67
CA VAL A 322 -1.66 2.04 -8.88
C VAL A 322 -1.26 1.92 -7.42
N LEU A 323 -1.16 3.06 -6.75
CA LEU A 323 -1.10 3.13 -5.30
C LEU A 323 -2.53 3.03 -4.77
N LEU A 324 -2.83 1.99 -4.00
CA LEU A 324 -4.10 1.83 -3.31
C LEU A 324 -3.91 2.16 -1.84
N LEU A 325 -4.68 3.12 -1.33
CA LEU A 325 -4.75 3.45 0.08
C LEU A 325 -6.08 3.02 0.67
N SER A 326 -6.04 2.46 1.88
CA SER A 326 -7.22 2.22 2.69
C SER A 326 -7.28 3.27 3.79
N VAL A 327 -8.40 3.98 3.89
CA VAL A 327 -8.58 5.07 4.85
C VAL A 327 -9.74 4.76 5.78
N ARG A 328 -9.55 4.95 7.09
CA ARG A 328 -10.61 4.81 8.09
C ARG A 328 -10.47 5.92 9.12
N GLY A 329 -11.54 6.67 9.33
CA GLY A 329 -11.54 7.76 10.33
C GLY A 329 -10.54 8.89 10.02
N GLY A 330 -10.24 9.15 8.75
CA GLY A 330 -9.25 10.15 8.33
C GLY A 330 -7.81 9.62 8.29
N GLU A 331 -7.55 8.43 8.84
CA GLU A 331 -6.20 7.85 8.89
C GLU A 331 -5.98 6.85 7.76
N VAL A 332 -4.78 6.86 7.16
CA VAL A 332 -4.36 5.78 6.26
C VAL A 332 -4.06 4.54 7.10
N VAL A 333 -4.93 3.54 6.97
CA VAL A 333 -4.84 2.25 7.65
C VAL A 333 -4.34 1.14 6.72
N GLY A 334 -4.04 1.45 5.46
CA GLY A 334 -3.37 0.50 4.56
C GLY A 334 -2.80 1.15 3.33
N ASP A 335 -1.65 0.65 2.85
CA ASP A 335 -1.03 1.03 1.59
C ASP A 335 -0.60 -0.20 0.79
N GLU A 336 -0.98 -0.25 -0.48
CA GLU A 336 -0.61 -1.30 -1.42
C GLU A 336 -0.13 -0.70 -2.74
N TRP A 337 1.01 -1.18 -3.23
CA TRP A 337 1.44 -0.93 -4.61
C TRP A 337 0.99 -2.08 -5.50
N LEU A 338 0.15 -1.77 -6.49
CA LEU A 338 -0.28 -2.70 -7.53
C LEU A 338 0.54 -2.43 -8.79
N PRO A 339 1.66 -3.14 -9.00
CA PRO A 339 2.58 -2.82 -10.07
C PRO A 339 2.00 -3.23 -11.43
N GLY A 340 2.23 -2.39 -12.41
CA GLY A 340 2.03 -2.66 -13.82
C GLY A 340 3.27 -2.28 -14.63
N ARG A 341 3.22 -2.58 -15.92
CA ARG A 341 4.30 -2.24 -16.84
C ARG A 341 3.76 -1.71 -18.15
N ILE A 342 4.23 -0.54 -18.57
CA ILE A 342 3.95 0.02 -19.90
C ILE A 342 4.76 -0.75 -20.94
N GLY A 343 4.09 -1.13 -22.04
CA GLY A 343 4.72 -1.85 -23.14
C GLY A 343 5.74 -0.99 -23.91
N PRO A 344 6.60 -1.59 -24.74
CA PRO A 344 7.61 -0.86 -25.51
C PRO A 344 7.01 0.23 -26.42
N ASP A 345 5.80 -0.01 -26.94
CA ASP A 345 5.08 0.92 -27.81
C ASP A 345 4.29 2.00 -27.04
N GLY A 346 4.28 1.95 -25.71
CA GLY A 346 3.48 2.83 -24.85
C GLY A 346 2.13 2.23 -24.46
N GLY A 347 1.17 3.11 -24.17
CA GLY A 347 -0.19 2.82 -23.75
C GLY A 347 -0.33 2.72 -22.24
N GLY A 348 -1.40 2.06 -21.82
CA GLY A 348 -1.66 1.73 -20.42
C GLY A 348 -0.82 0.57 -19.91
N PRO A 349 -0.51 0.54 -18.59
CA PRO A 349 0.23 -0.55 -18.00
C PRO A 349 -0.58 -1.84 -18.01
N VAL A 350 0.12 -2.94 -18.25
CA VAL A 350 -0.38 -4.30 -18.02
C VAL A 350 0.00 -4.70 -16.59
N PRO A 351 -0.93 -5.20 -15.75
CA PRO A 351 -0.63 -5.65 -14.40
C PRO A 351 0.49 -6.70 -14.39
N LEU A 352 1.45 -6.55 -13.48
CA LEU A 352 2.43 -7.59 -13.21
C LEU A 352 1.83 -8.65 -12.29
N THR A 353 2.24 -9.91 -12.50
CA THR A 353 1.85 -11.07 -11.68
C THR A 353 3.08 -11.87 -11.24
N GLY A 354 2.91 -12.80 -10.32
CA GLY A 354 3.95 -13.74 -9.88
C GLY A 354 5.20 -13.08 -9.34
N SER A 355 6.34 -13.71 -9.63
CA SER A 355 7.65 -13.21 -9.21
C SER A 355 7.96 -11.81 -9.74
N ALA A 356 7.41 -11.42 -10.90
CA ALA A 356 7.58 -10.07 -11.43
C ALA A 356 6.83 -9.04 -10.58
N ARG A 357 5.60 -9.36 -10.14
CA ARG A 357 4.85 -8.54 -9.16
C ARG A 357 5.62 -8.44 -7.85
N THR A 358 6.03 -9.57 -7.27
CA THR A 358 6.78 -9.58 -5.99
C THR A 358 8.05 -8.74 -6.09
N ALA A 359 8.83 -8.91 -7.16
CA ALA A 359 10.04 -8.13 -7.36
C ALA A 359 9.75 -6.62 -7.52
N ALA A 360 8.69 -6.25 -8.25
CA ALA A 360 8.30 -4.86 -8.41
C ALA A 360 7.80 -4.22 -7.10
N VAL A 361 7.05 -4.96 -6.27
CA VAL A 361 6.64 -4.50 -4.94
C VAL A 361 7.86 -4.34 -4.03
N SER A 362 8.77 -5.32 -3.99
CA SER A 362 10.03 -5.19 -3.24
C SER A 362 10.84 -3.98 -3.69
N ALA A 363 11.00 -3.79 -5.00
CA ALA A 363 11.72 -2.66 -5.55
C ALA A 363 11.07 -1.33 -5.13
N TRP A 364 9.74 -1.21 -5.22
CA TRP A 364 9.02 -0.03 -4.77
C TRP A 364 9.21 0.25 -3.27
N GLN A 365 9.17 -0.78 -2.42
CA GLN A 365 9.43 -0.64 -0.98
C GLN A 365 10.87 -0.18 -0.69
N GLU A 366 11.84 -0.66 -1.47
CA GLU A 366 13.26 -0.27 -1.35
C GLU A 366 13.50 1.21 -1.71
N LEU A 367 12.67 1.81 -2.58
CA LEU A 367 12.77 3.23 -2.92
C LEU A 367 12.59 4.17 -1.72
N ARG A 368 11.95 3.68 -0.64
CA ARG A 368 11.87 4.42 0.62
C ARG A 368 13.24 4.71 1.24
N GLY A 369 14.26 3.91 0.92
CA GLY A 369 15.59 3.99 1.51
C GLY A 369 16.34 5.31 1.28
N CYS A 370 15.89 6.15 0.35
CA CYS A 370 16.42 7.50 0.15
C CYS A 370 15.43 8.61 0.54
N THR A 371 14.46 8.29 1.39
CA THR A 371 13.47 9.22 1.94
C THR A 371 13.60 9.31 3.46
N ASP A 372 12.91 10.28 4.07
CA ASP A 372 12.72 10.40 5.51
C ASP A 372 11.46 9.67 6.02
N LEU A 373 10.80 8.90 5.16
CA LEU A 373 9.52 8.27 5.46
C LEU A 373 9.68 6.99 6.28
N ALA A 374 8.80 6.83 7.27
CA ALA A 374 8.57 5.55 7.92
C ALA A 374 7.75 4.62 7.00
N PRO A 375 7.79 3.30 7.21
CA PRO A 375 6.87 2.39 6.53
C PRO A 375 5.41 2.77 6.70
N GLY A 376 4.64 2.66 5.60
CA GLY A 376 3.19 2.68 5.67
C GLY A 376 2.62 1.44 6.37
N PRO A 377 1.31 1.44 6.67
CA PRO A 377 0.64 0.34 7.40
C PRO A 377 0.66 -1.01 6.67
N GLY A 378 0.92 -1.03 5.37
CA GLY A 378 0.86 -2.18 4.49
C GLY A 378 -0.56 -2.52 4.02
N PRO A 379 -0.70 -3.44 3.06
CA PRO A 379 -2.00 -3.79 2.46
C PRO A 379 -2.97 -4.46 3.46
N ASP A 380 -2.44 -4.96 4.57
CA ASP A 380 -3.10 -5.87 5.49
C ASP A 380 -3.65 -5.16 6.76
N ALA A 381 -3.28 -3.90 7.03
CA ALA A 381 -3.70 -3.17 8.24
C ALA A 381 -5.16 -2.64 8.17
N ALA A 382 -5.75 -2.56 6.98
CA ALA A 382 -7.15 -2.23 6.80
C ALA A 382 -8.08 -3.41 7.18
N ALA A 383 -7.57 -4.64 7.22
CA ALA A 383 -8.33 -5.86 7.46
C ALA A 383 -8.27 -6.29 8.94
N GLY A 384 -8.76 -5.46 9.86
CA GLY A 384 -9.15 -5.95 11.20
C GLY A 384 -9.02 -4.96 12.35
N ASP A 385 -10.17 -4.56 12.90
CA ASP A 385 -10.31 -4.42 14.35
C ASP A 385 -10.20 -5.83 14.97
N ALA A 386 -8.99 -6.17 15.39
CA ALA A 386 -8.70 -7.25 16.33
C ALA A 386 -7.35 -6.92 16.99
N GLY A 387 -7.43 -6.23 18.12
CA GLY A 387 -6.28 -5.51 18.70
C GLY A 387 -5.06 -6.36 19.05
N GLN A 388 -3.91 -5.69 19.03
CA GLN A 388 -2.88 -5.76 20.08
C GLN A 388 -1.91 -4.55 19.97
N PRO A 389 -1.17 -4.21 21.05
CA PRO A 389 -0.80 -2.84 21.43
C PRO A 389 0.46 -2.30 20.72
N PRO A 390 0.72 -0.98 20.82
CA PRO A 390 1.86 -0.36 20.15
C PRO A 390 3.13 -0.56 20.98
N VAL A 391 4.28 -0.84 20.35
CA VAL A 391 5.56 -0.39 20.92
C VAL A 391 6.68 -0.22 19.90
N SER A 392 7.44 0.83 20.20
CA SER A 392 8.68 1.32 19.62
C SER A 392 9.92 0.43 19.83
N GLY A 393 10.83 0.46 18.85
CA GLY A 393 12.26 0.76 19.04
C GLY A 393 13.26 -0.39 19.21
N GLY A 394 14.30 -0.39 18.37
CA GLY A 394 15.65 -0.89 18.69
C GLY A 394 16.20 -1.98 17.78
N ALA A 395 17.28 -1.67 17.05
CA ALA A 395 18.00 -2.58 16.15
C ALA A 395 19.07 -3.43 16.87
N GLU A 396 19.11 -4.75 16.62
CA GLU A 396 20.23 -5.51 16.04
C GLU A 396 19.86 -7.02 15.84
N HIS A 397 19.87 -7.48 14.57
CA HIS A 397 19.83 -8.86 14.05
C HIS A 397 19.04 -9.96 14.80
N GLY A 398 17.74 -9.72 15.02
CA GLY A 398 16.71 -10.78 15.12
C GLY A 398 15.96 -10.96 13.79
N LEU A 399 15.31 -12.12 13.59
CA LEU A 399 14.20 -12.18 12.64
C LEU A 399 13.13 -11.16 13.10
N PRO A 400 12.43 -10.47 12.18
CA PRO A 400 11.30 -9.63 12.57
C PRO A 400 10.25 -10.45 13.33
N ASP A 401 9.32 -9.78 13.99
CA ASP A 401 8.20 -10.48 14.63
C ASP A 401 7.36 -11.20 13.57
N PHE A 402 6.72 -12.30 13.97
CA PHE A 402 5.77 -12.99 13.11
C PHE A 402 4.58 -12.07 12.84
N ALA A 403 4.40 -11.67 11.58
CA ALA A 403 3.22 -10.96 11.13
C ALA A 403 2.29 -11.90 10.35
N SER A 404 0.98 -11.71 10.53
CA SER A 404 -0.06 -12.46 9.81
C SER A 404 -1.33 -11.64 9.62
N SER A 405 -2.09 -11.93 8.56
CA SER A 405 -3.43 -11.39 8.33
C SER A 405 -4.39 -12.49 7.86
N ILE A 406 -5.69 -12.29 8.12
CA ILE A 406 -6.77 -13.13 7.61
C ILE A 406 -7.83 -12.18 7.03
N ALA A 407 -7.92 -12.11 5.71
CA ALA A 407 -8.86 -11.23 5.02
C ALA A 407 -9.86 -12.06 4.18
N PRO A 408 -11.09 -11.57 3.94
CA PRO A 408 -11.93 -12.08 2.85
C PRO A 408 -11.18 -12.06 1.51
N ILE A 409 -11.58 -12.91 0.56
CA ILE A 409 -11.03 -12.85 -0.81
C ILE A 409 -11.41 -11.51 -1.45
N GLY A 410 -10.45 -10.59 -1.50
CA GLY A 410 -10.61 -9.29 -2.12
C GLY A 410 -10.37 -9.31 -3.63
N PRO A 411 -10.66 -8.19 -4.34
CA PRO A 411 -10.52 -8.09 -5.80
C PRO A 411 -9.14 -8.46 -6.35
N SER A 412 -8.05 -8.10 -5.64
CA SER A 412 -6.67 -8.40 -6.06
C SER A 412 -6.42 -9.90 -6.20
N VAL A 413 -6.98 -10.70 -5.29
CA VAL A 413 -6.92 -12.17 -5.33
C VAL A 413 -7.98 -12.70 -6.29
N SER A 414 -9.25 -12.28 -6.17
CA SER A 414 -10.34 -12.88 -6.97
C SER A 414 -10.20 -12.69 -8.48
N LEU A 415 -9.68 -11.54 -8.95
CA LEU A 415 -9.52 -11.27 -10.39
C LEU A 415 -8.43 -12.16 -11.03
N THR A 416 -7.44 -12.56 -10.23
CA THR A 416 -6.33 -13.41 -10.66
C THR A 416 -6.58 -14.89 -10.36
N MET A 417 -7.65 -15.23 -9.63
CA MET A 417 -7.91 -16.58 -9.11
C MET A 417 -8.35 -17.59 -10.19
N ARG A 418 -7.39 -18.13 -10.94
CA ARG A 418 -7.60 -19.20 -11.96
C ARG A 418 -7.90 -20.57 -11.33
N SER A 419 -7.55 -20.75 -10.06
CA SER A 419 -7.79 -21.94 -9.26
C SER A 419 -9.22 -22.06 -8.74
N HIS A 420 -10.10 -21.12 -9.10
CA HIS A 420 -11.50 -21.10 -8.69
C HIS A 420 -12.43 -20.88 -9.89
N ASP A 421 -13.41 -21.77 -10.03
CA ASP A 421 -14.53 -21.63 -10.93
C ASP A 421 -15.83 -21.56 -10.10
N PRO A 422 -16.52 -20.40 -10.07
CA PRO A 422 -17.71 -20.21 -9.25
C PRO A 422 -18.87 -21.12 -9.67
N ALA A 423 -18.85 -21.70 -10.89
CA ALA A 423 -19.89 -22.60 -11.36
C ALA A 423 -19.70 -24.05 -10.89
N THR A 424 -18.49 -24.46 -10.55
CA THR A 424 -18.15 -25.87 -10.31
C THR A 424 -17.50 -26.15 -8.96
N CYS A 425 -16.88 -25.14 -8.35
CA CYS A 425 -16.17 -25.32 -7.10
C CYS A 425 -17.10 -25.54 -5.91
N PRO A 426 -16.72 -26.43 -4.97
CA PRO A 426 -17.61 -26.85 -3.89
C PRO A 426 -17.76 -25.82 -2.76
N VAL A 427 -16.94 -24.75 -2.76
CA VAL A 427 -16.92 -23.71 -1.74
C VAL A 427 -16.94 -22.35 -2.42
N PRO A 428 -17.85 -21.42 -2.07
CA PRO A 428 -17.89 -20.07 -2.64
C PRO A 428 -16.73 -19.21 -2.12
N LEU A 429 -16.32 -18.19 -2.89
CA LEU A 429 -15.26 -17.25 -2.47
C LEU A 429 -15.53 -16.58 -1.12
N THR A 430 -16.79 -16.38 -0.74
CA THR A 430 -17.18 -15.79 0.56
C THR A 430 -16.75 -16.63 1.76
N ASP A 431 -16.55 -17.93 1.56
CA ASP A 431 -16.17 -18.89 2.60
C ASP A 431 -14.66 -19.14 2.62
N LEU A 432 -13.91 -18.50 1.72
CA LEU A 432 -12.46 -18.55 1.66
C LEU A 432 -11.86 -17.29 2.28
N ARG A 433 -10.63 -17.42 2.79
CA ARG A 433 -9.83 -16.32 3.33
C ARG A 433 -8.47 -16.29 2.66
N HIS A 434 -8.04 -15.09 2.32
CA HIS A 434 -6.66 -14.82 1.98
C HIS A 434 -5.89 -14.67 3.29
N VAL A 435 -4.93 -15.57 3.52
CA VAL A 435 -4.09 -15.63 4.70
C VAL A 435 -2.69 -15.24 4.30
N VAL A 436 -2.18 -14.17 4.89
CA VAL A 436 -0.78 -13.76 4.76
C VAL A 436 -0.07 -14.14 6.04
N VAL A 437 1.11 -14.75 5.94
CA VAL A 437 1.95 -15.09 7.10
C VAL A 437 3.42 -14.80 6.80
N THR A 438 4.18 -14.50 7.84
CA THR A 438 5.64 -14.44 7.75
C THR A 438 6.21 -15.84 7.94
N HIS A 439 7.06 -16.31 7.03
CA HIS A 439 7.78 -17.59 7.15
C HIS A 439 9.30 -17.39 7.11
N VAL A 440 10.06 -18.40 7.52
CA VAL A 440 11.53 -18.39 7.39
C VAL A 440 11.90 -19.12 6.10
N GLY A 441 12.71 -18.50 5.26
CA GLY A 441 13.27 -19.10 4.04
C GLY A 441 14.40 -20.10 4.32
N PHE A 442 14.79 -20.88 3.31
CA PHE A 442 16.00 -21.73 3.39
C PHE A 442 17.29 -20.92 3.58
N ASP A 443 17.28 -19.64 3.24
CA ASP A 443 18.37 -18.69 3.53
C ASP A 443 18.34 -18.12 4.96
N GLY A 444 17.40 -18.57 5.79
CA GLY A 444 17.26 -18.15 7.18
C GLY A 444 16.65 -16.75 7.35
N ARG A 445 16.13 -16.14 6.29
CA ARG A 445 15.50 -14.80 6.33
C ARG A 445 13.98 -14.90 6.43
N ALA A 446 13.35 -13.91 7.07
CA ALA A 446 11.91 -13.78 7.05
C ALA A 446 11.41 -13.41 5.65
N ARG A 447 10.29 -14.02 5.24
CA ARG A 447 9.66 -13.85 3.93
C ARG A 447 8.15 -13.77 4.13
N ARG A 448 7.47 -13.00 3.27
CA ARG A 448 6.01 -12.99 3.18
C ARG A 448 5.54 -14.24 2.44
N GLY A 449 4.53 -14.90 2.98
CA GLY A 449 3.83 -16.03 2.38
C GLY A 449 2.33 -15.76 2.29
N GLU A 450 1.70 -16.28 1.24
CA GLU A 450 0.28 -16.11 0.94
C GLU A 450 -0.37 -17.48 0.72
N LEU A 451 -1.52 -17.69 1.37
CA LEU A 451 -2.36 -18.87 1.24
C LEU A 451 -3.82 -18.47 1.07
N VAL A 452 -4.60 -19.31 0.40
CA VAL A 452 -6.05 -19.27 0.53
C VAL A 452 -6.50 -20.51 1.28
N VAL A 453 -7.33 -20.34 2.31
CA VAL A 453 -7.90 -21.45 3.10
C VAL A 453 -9.36 -21.15 3.43
N HIS A 454 -10.09 -22.14 3.91
CA HIS A 454 -11.46 -21.95 4.36
C HIS A 454 -11.51 -21.07 5.62
N ALA A 455 -12.55 -20.25 5.75
CA ALA A 455 -12.67 -19.26 6.80
C ALA A 455 -12.64 -19.84 8.22
N ASP A 456 -13.17 -21.06 8.40
CA ASP A 456 -13.24 -21.72 9.70
C ASP A 456 -11.92 -22.32 10.18
N VAL A 457 -10.94 -22.55 9.29
CA VAL A 457 -9.61 -23.06 9.65
C VAL A 457 -8.53 -21.98 9.60
N ALA A 458 -8.85 -20.77 9.11
CA ALA A 458 -7.85 -19.74 8.86
C ALA A 458 -7.04 -19.35 10.11
N ALA A 459 -7.69 -19.18 11.26
CA ALA A 459 -7.02 -18.84 12.52
C ALA A 459 -6.10 -19.96 13.02
N ASP A 460 -6.54 -21.21 12.91
CA ASP A 460 -5.74 -22.38 13.28
C ASP A 460 -4.50 -22.52 12.41
N VAL A 461 -4.66 -22.33 11.09
CA VAL A 461 -3.55 -22.32 10.12
C VAL A 461 -2.54 -21.22 10.44
N VAL A 462 -2.98 -20.00 10.76
CA VAL A 462 -2.06 -18.93 11.21
C VAL A 462 -1.29 -19.35 12.46
N GLY A 463 -1.97 -19.97 13.43
CA GLY A 463 -1.34 -20.50 14.64
C GLY A 463 -0.26 -21.55 14.36
N VAL A 464 -0.50 -22.42 13.37
CA VAL A 464 0.51 -23.38 12.89
C VAL A 464 1.72 -22.63 12.34
N PHE A 465 1.55 -21.72 11.38
CA PHE A 465 2.70 -21.01 10.79
C PHE A 465 3.44 -20.10 11.78
N ALA A 466 2.77 -19.55 12.79
CA ALA A 466 3.44 -18.83 13.88
C ALA A 466 4.41 -19.75 14.66
N ALA A 467 4.00 -20.98 14.96
CA ALA A 467 4.84 -21.97 15.63
C ALA A 467 5.99 -22.44 14.72
N LEU A 468 5.75 -22.65 13.42
CA LEU A 468 6.82 -22.97 12.46
C LEU A 468 7.84 -21.83 12.35
N TYR A 469 7.37 -20.58 12.34
CA TYR A 469 8.23 -19.39 12.31
C TYR A 469 9.12 -19.29 13.54
N ALA A 470 8.52 -19.45 14.74
CA ALA A 470 9.25 -19.46 16.00
C ALA A 470 10.30 -20.58 16.06
N ALA A 471 9.99 -21.75 15.50
CA ALA A 471 10.91 -22.88 15.35
C ALA A 471 11.93 -22.72 14.21
N ARG A 472 11.80 -21.66 13.39
CA ARG A 472 12.61 -21.40 12.19
C ARG A 472 12.62 -22.56 11.21
N PHE A 473 11.49 -23.26 11.07
CA PHE A 473 11.34 -24.30 10.07
C PHE A 473 11.40 -23.66 8.66
N PRO A 474 12.35 -24.06 7.80
CA PRO A 474 12.52 -23.39 6.51
C PRO A 474 11.45 -23.81 5.52
N ILE A 475 10.79 -22.82 4.93
CA ILE A 475 9.82 -22.93 3.84
C ILE A 475 10.41 -22.20 2.63
N GLU A 476 10.46 -22.87 1.48
CA GLU A 476 11.10 -22.30 0.28
C GLU A 476 10.35 -21.09 -0.25
N ARG A 477 9.03 -21.23 -0.39
CA ARG A 477 8.10 -20.16 -0.78
C ARG A 477 6.67 -20.57 -0.45
N MET A 478 5.81 -19.57 -0.39
CA MET A 478 4.39 -19.72 -0.13
C MET A 478 3.65 -18.65 -0.93
N LEU A 479 3.28 -19.01 -2.15
CA LEU A 479 2.56 -18.18 -3.11
C LEU A 479 1.20 -18.83 -3.40
N LEU A 480 0.22 -18.04 -3.81
CA LEU A 480 -1.07 -18.56 -4.26
C LEU A 480 -0.87 -19.47 -5.48
N ILE A 481 -1.68 -20.53 -5.57
CA ILE A 481 -1.58 -21.48 -6.68
C ILE A 481 -1.93 -20.82 -8.03
N ASP A 482 -2.65 -19.71 -7.98
CA ASP A 482 -3.01 -18.84 -9.10
C ASP A 482 -1.80 -18.20 -9.78
N GLU A 483 -0.69 -18.04 -9.06
CA GLU A 483 0.60 -17.59 -9.62
C GLU A 483 1.20 -18.63 -10.59
N TYR A 484 0.68 -19.86 -10.55
CA TYR A 484 1.00 -20.95 -11.47
C TYR A 484 -0.15 -21.23 -12.44
N GLY A 485 -1.09 -20.29 -12.60
CA GLY A 485 -2.28 -20.45 -13.44
C GLY A 485 -3.26 -21.49 -12.92
N GLY A 486 -3.22 -21.82 -11.63
CA GLY A 486 -3.99 -22.92 -11.02
C GLY A 486 -3.38 -24.32 -11.23
N ASP A 487 -2.20 -24.42 -11.85
CA ASP A 487 -1.52 -25.70 -12.10
C ASP A 487 -0.77 -26.20 -10.85
N ASP A 488 -1.32 -27.25 -10.25
CA ASP A 488 -0.78 -27.95 -9.08
C ASP A 488 0.61 -28.55 -9.32
N ASN A 489 0.86 -29.12 -10.50
CA ASN A 489 2.15 -29.73 -10.82
C ASN A 489 3.24 -28.66 -10.96
N ALA A 490 2.90 -27.51 -11.56
CA ALA A 490 3.82 -26.39 -11.68
C ALA A 490 4.16 -25.78 -10.29
N SER A 491 3.15 -25.63 -9.43
CA SER A 491 3.31 -25.19 -8.03
C SER A 491 4.23 -26.15 -7.25
N MET A 492 3.97 -27.46 -7.32
CA MET A 492 4.81 -28.48 -6.68
C MET A 492 6.24 -28.48 -7.22
N ALA A 493 6.44 -28.45 -8.53
CA ALA A 493 7.77 -28.42 -9.13
C ALA A 493 8.59 -27.19 -8.71
N ALA A 494 7.91 -26.08 -8.41
CA ALA A 494 8.49 -24.86 -7.86
C ALA A 494 8.71 -24.90 -6.34
N ASN A 495 8.46 -26.03 -5.67
CA ASN A 495 8.58 -26.20 -4.23
C ASN A 495 7.70 -25.23 -3.41
N ASN A 496 6.53 -24.90 -3.94
CA ASN A 496 5.62 -23.95 -3.33
C ASN A 496 4.77 -24.61 -2.23
N THR A 497 4.78 -24.02 -1.03
CA THR A 497 3.82 -24.36 0.02
C THR A 497 2.47 -23.74 -0.33
N SER A 498 1.41 -24.54 -0.41
CA SER A 498 0.12 -24.07 -0.97
C SER A 498 -1.10 -24.63 -0.24
N GLY A 499 -2.21 -23.90 -0.29
CA GLY A 499 -3.48 -24.22 0.36
C GLY A 499 -4.57 -24.54 -0.66
N TYR A 500 -5.59 -23.70 -0.76
CA TYR A 500 -6.73 -23.89 -1.66
C TYR A 500 -6.32 -24.07 -3.13
N ASN A 501 -6.92 -25.08 -3.77
CA ASN A 501 -6.91 -25.28 -5.21
C ASN A 501 -8.16 -26.09 -5.57
N CYS A 502 -9.07 -25.52 -6.36
CA CYS A 502 -10.30 -26.19 -6.76
C CYS A 502 -10.03 -27.29 -7.79
N ARG A 503 -9.64 -28.46 -7.29
CA ARG A 503 -9.38 -29.64 -8.12
C ARG A 503 -9.95 -30.90 -7.50
N ARG A 504 -10.21 -31.87 -8.36
CA ARG A 504 -10.43 -33.26 -7.92
C ARG A 504 -9.10 -33.89 -7.52
N VAL A 505 -9.17 -34.93 -6.68
CA VAL A 505 -8.00 -35.74 -6.37
C VAL A 505 -7.46 -36.36 -7.67
N ALA A 506 -6.14 -36.36 -7.87
CA ALA A 506 -5.53 -36.86 -9.09
C ALA A 506 -5.94 -38.32 -9.35
N GLY A 507 -6.50 -38.59 -10.53
CA GLY A 507 -6.97 -39.93 -10.90
C GLY A 507 -8.31 -40.36 -10.27
N GLN A 508 -9.00 -39.51 -9.50
CA GLN A 508 -10.26 -39.84 -8.84
C GLN A 508 -11.39 -38.86 -9.19
N SER A 509 -12.64 -39.28 -8.95
CA SER A 509 -13.83 -38.44 -9.13
C SER A 509 -14.13 -37.56 -7.91
N ASN A 510 -13.48 -37.75 -6.77
CA ASN A 510 -13.77 -37.01 -5.54
C ASN A 510 -13.03 -35.66 -5.50
N TRP A 511 -13.62 -34.68 -4.83
CA TRP A 511 -12.97 -33.39 -4.57
C TRP A 511 -11.79 -33.57 -3.62
N SER A 512 -10.70 -32.85 -3.89
CA SER A 512 -9.58 -32.77 -2.96
C SER A 512 -9.95 -31.92 -1.74
N ASN A 513 -9.34 -32.18 -0.58
CA ASN A 513 -9.45 -31.28 0.58
C ASN A 513 -8.92 -29.86 0.26
N HIS A 514 -8.02 -29.74 -0.72
CA HIS A 514 -7.61 -28.44 -1.27
C HIS A 514 -8.78 -27.68 -1.91
N ALA A 515 -9.74 -28.37 -2.54
CA ALA A 515 -10.91 -27.72 -3.14
C ALA A 515 -11.89 -27.18 -2.10
N PHE A 516 -11.77 -27.62 -0.85
CA PHE A 516 -12.52 -27.10 0.30
C PHE A 516 -11.74 -26.06 1.10
N GLY A 517 -10.49 -25.75 0.75
CA GLY A 517 -9.63 -24.85 1.52
C GLY A 517 -9.19 -25.43 2.87
N ARG A 518 -9.19 -26.76 3.02
CA ARG A 518 -8.90 -27.47 4.27
C ARG A 518 -7.71 -28.41 4.13
N ALA A 519 -6.76 -28.05 3.27
CA ALA A 519 -5.52 -28.77 3.09
C ALA A 519 -4.37 -27.81 2.83
N ILE A 520 -3.17 -28.21 3.21
CA ILE A 520 -1.92 -27.49 2.98
C ILE A 520 -0.84 -28.50 2.60
N ASP A 521 -0.12 -28.22 1.52
CA ASP A 521 1.07 -28.93 1.11
C ASP A 521 2.31 -28.11 1.46
N ILE A 522 3.31 -28.70 2.14
CA ILE A 522 4.52 -28.00 2.60
C ILE A 522 5.78 -28.53 1.90
N ASN A 523 6.54 -27.62 1.29
CA ASN A 523 7.79 -27.88 0.57
C ASN A 523 7.75 -29.18 -0.28
N PRO A 524 6.93 -29.23 -1.36
CA PRO A 524 6.75 -30.42 -2.21
C PRO A 524 8.03 -31.11 -2.69
N VAL A 525 9.15 -30.38 -2.86
CA VAL A 525 10.44 -30.95 -3.27
C VAL A 525 11.12 -31.71 -2.12
N GLN A 526 11.03 -31.20 -0.88
CA GLN A 526 11.55 -31.91 0.29
C GLN A 526 10.62 -33.05 0.74
N ASN A 527 9.32 -32.90 0.47
CA ASN A 527 8.27 -33.78 0.98
C ASN A 527 7.43 -34.33 -0.19
N PRO A 528 7.95 -35.33 -0.94
CA PRO A 528 7.29 -35.82 -2.13
C PRO A 528 5.94 -36.49 -1.85
N TYR A 529 5.05 -36.43 -2.83
CA TYR A 529 3.93 -37.35 -2.96
C TYR A 529 4.36 -38.59 -3.75
N VAL A 530 4.13 -39.78 -3.20
CA VAL A 530 4.44 -41.08 -3.80
C VAL A 530 3.13 -41.79 -4.13
N VAL A 531 2.85 -41.97 -5.42
CA VAL A 531 1.63 -42.64 -5.89
C VAL A 531 1.97 -43.64 -6.99
N ASP A 532 1.49 -44.88 -6.85
CA ASP A 532 1.77 -45.98 -7.80
C ASP A 532 3.28 -46.17 -8.12
N GLY A 533 4.16 -45.83 -7.16
CA GLY A 533 5.61 -45.90 -7.32
C GLY A 533 6.25 -44.72 -8.08
N GLU A 534 5.47 -43.71 -8.48
CA GLU A 534 5.97 -42.45 -9.04
C GLU A 534 6.18 -41.41 -7.94
N VAL A 535 7.24 -40.60 -8.07
CA VAL A 535 7.53 -39.47 -7.17
C VAL A 535 7.09 -38.17 -7.80
N ARG A 536 6.28 -37.39 -7.08
CA ARG A 536 5.76 -36.11 -7.52
C ARG A 536 6.11 -35.02 -6.49
N PRO A 537 6.71 -33.89 -6.94
CA PRO A 537 7.25 -33.65 -8.29
C PRO A 537 8.50 -34.52 -8.57
N PRO A 538 8.89 -34.77 -9.83
CA PRO A 538 10.10 -35.53 -10.16
C PRO A 538 11.39 -34.93 -9.56
N THR A 539 11.41 -33.62 -9.31
CA THR A 539 12.51 -32.91 -8.63
C THR A 539 12.69 -33.33 -7.18
N ALA A 540 11.71 -34.00 -6.57
CA ALA A 540 11.75 -34.50 -5.20
C ALA A 540 12.41 -35.88 -5.06
N LEU A 541 12.82 -36.52 -6.16
CA LEU A 541 13.51 -37.83 -6.16
C LEU A 541 14.67 -37.93 -5.15
N PRO A 542 15.54 -36.90 -4.96
CA PRO A 542 16.59 -36.95 -3.95
C PRO A 542 16.09 -37.10 -2.50
N PHE A 543 14.84 -36.72 -2.23
CA PHE A 543 14.24 -36.73 -0.90
C PHE A 543 13.36 -37.95 -0.63
N LEU A 544 13.16 -38.85 -1.60
CA LEU A 544 12.31 -40.03 -1.46
C LEU A 544 12.72 -40.89 -0.25
N ASN A 545 14.01 -41.22 -0.15
CA ASN A 545 14.56 -42.16 0.83
C ASN A 545 15.14 -41.48 2.08
N VAL A 546 14.75 -40.23 2.37
CA VAL A 546 15.16 -39.56 3.61
C VAL A 546 14.49 -40.27 4.79
N ASP A 547 15.29 -40.55 5.83
CA ASP A 547 14.80 -41.12 7.08
C ASP A 547 13.91 -40.09 7.81
N ARG A 548 12.62 -40.41 7.92
CA ARG A 548 11.60 -39.57 8.55
C ARG A 548 11.17 -40.09 9.92
N THR A 549 11.89 -41.06 10.48
CA THR A 549 11.59 -41.58 11.82
C THR A 549 11.84 -40.54 12.91
N GLU A 550 11.10 -40.65 14.01
CA GLU A 550 11.27 -39.78 15.17
C GLU A 550 12.73 -39.83 15.67
N GLY A 551 13.36 -38.66 15.80
CA GLY A 551 14.76 -38.55 16.24
C GLY A 551 15.83 -38.73 15.15
N ALA A 552 15.46 -38.97 13.89
CA ALA A 552 16.40 -38.98 12.76
C ALA A 552 17.16 -37.64 12.61
N PRO A 553 18.31 -37.59 11.90
CA PRO A 553 18.98 -36.32 11.60
C PRO A 553 18.08 -35.35 10.83
N SER A 554 18.03 -34.09 11.25
CA SER A 554 17.20 -33.07 10.60
C SER A 554 17.78 -32.70 9.23
N VAL A 555 16.96 -32.82 8.18
CA VAL A 555 17.24 -32.25 6.85
C VAL A 555 16.38 -30.98 6.71
N PRO A 556 16.94 -29.82 6.35
CA PRO A 556 16.16 -28.58 6.22
C PRO A 556 14.92 -28.76 5.34
N GLY A 557 13.75 -28.39 5.87
CA GLY A 557 12.47 -28.38 5.16
C GLY A 557 11.81 -29.75 4.97
N VAL A 558 12.45 -30.84 5.41
CA VAL A 558 11.86 -32.18 5.42
C VAL A 558 11.01 -32.37 6.67
N ILE A 559 9.78 -32.83 6.47
CA ILE A 559 8.83 -33.20 7.51
C ILE A 559 9.13 -34.62 7.98
N ARG A 560 9.14 -34.81 9.30
CA ARG A 560 9.43 -36.08 9.96
C ARG A 560 8.38 -36.40 11.01
N ASP A 561 8.32 -37.67 11.38
CA ASP A 561 7.50 -38.11 12.50
C ASP A 561 7.90 -37.37 13.79
N GLY A 562 6.90 -36.90 14.53
CA GLY A 562 7.05 -36.13 15.77
C GLY A 562 7.66 -34.73 15.64
N ASP A 563 7.93 -34.22 14.43
CA ASP A 563 8.55 -32.90 14.26
C ASP A 563 7.58 -31.72 14.51
N ILE A 564 8.09 -30.49 14.44
CA ILE A 564 7.28 -29.30 14.72
C ILE A 564 6.11 -29.15 13.74
N VAL A 565 6.29 -29.47 12.46
CA VAL A 565 5.24 -29.30 11.45
C VAL A 565 4.10 -30.27 11.77
N ARG A 566 4.43 -31.55 11.94
CA ARG A 566 3.43 -32.57 12.25
C ARG A 566 2.68 -32.27 13.54
N ARG A 567 3.39 -31.95 14.63
CA ARG A 567 2.76 -31.68 15.93
C ARG A 567 1.78 -30.52 15.87
N GLU A 568 2.11 -29.46 15.14
CA GLU A 568 1.24 -28.28 15.06
C GLU A 568 0.00 -28.52 14.21
N PHE A 569 0.09 -29.29 13.12
CA PHE A 569 -1.09 -29.71 12.38
C PHE A 569 -1.95 -30.72 13.17
N GLU A 570 -1.34 -31.68 13.86
CA GLU A 570 -2.07 -32.59 14.76
C GLU A 570 -2.76 -31.83 15.91
N ARG A 571 -2.15 -30.76 16.43
CA ARG A 571 -2.72 -29.90 17.48
C ARG A 571 -4.05 -29.27 17.04
N ILE A 572 -4.20 -28.94 15.76
CA ILE A 572 -5.44 -28.39 15.18
C ILE A 572 -6.34 -29.50 14.61
N GLY A 573 -6.01 -30.77 14.87
CA GLY A 573 -6.80 -31.93 14.48
C GLY A 573 -6.63 -32.37 13.03
N TRP A 574 -5.59 -31.91 12.31
CA TRP A 574 -5.33 -32.30 10.93
C TRP A 574 -4.51 -33.58 10.84
N GLU A 575 -4.75 -34.36 9.79
CA GLU A 575 -4.03 -35.59 9.50
C GLU A 575 -2.86 -35.33 8.55
N TRP A 576 -1.77 -36.08 8.72
CA TRP A 576 -0.60 -36.01 7.85
C TRP A 576 -0.60 -37.15 6.83
N GLY A 577 -0.48 -36.82 5.55
CA GLY A 577 -0.48 -37.78 4.44
C GLY A 577 0.75 -38.67 4.37
N GLY A 578 1.82 -38.36 5.11
CA GLY A 578 3.00 -39.21 5.21
C GLY A 578 2.73 -40.59 5.83
N LEU A 579 1.56 -40.80 6.44
CA LEU A 579 1.14 -42.09 7.03
C LEU A 579 0.24 -42.93 6.11
N PHE A 580 -0.08 -42.44 4.91
CA PHE A 580 -0.90 -43.18 3.94
C PHE A 580 -0.15 -44.37 3.34
N SER A 581 -0.89 -45.32 2.74
CA SER A 581 -0.28 -46.47 2.06
C SER A 581 0.61 -46.04 0.89
N ASP A 582 0.18 -45.00 0.19
CA ASP A 582 0.91 -44.23 -0.82
C ASP A 582 1.23 -42.87 -0.16
N PRO A 583 2.45 -42.70 0.40
CA PRO A 583 2.74 -41.55 1.25
C PRO A 583 2.68 -40.22 0.50
N ASP A 584 1.94 -39.27 1.06
CA ASP A 584 1.92 -37.87 0.63
C ASP A 584 2.60 -36.99 1.69
N TYR A 585 3.93 -36.93 1.67
CA TYR A 585 4.70 -36.34 2.78
C TYR A 585 4.51 -34.83 2.93
N GLN A 586 4.11 -34.13 1.86
CA GLN A 586 3.82 -32.70 1.88
C GLN A 586 2.47 -32.39 2.53
N HIS A 587 1.53 -33.34 2.50
CA HIS A 587 0.12 -33.04 2.64
C HIS A 587 -0.37 -33.11 4.08
N PHE A 588 -1.07 -32.05 4.51
CA PHE A 588 -1.89 -32.03 5.71
C PHE A 588 -3.30 -31.63 5.35
N SER A 589 -4.30 -32.29 5.95
CA SER A 589 -5.69 -31.86 5.77
C SER A 589 -6.55 -32.08 7.00
N ALA A 590 -7.60 -31.27 7.11
CA ALA A 590 -8.62 -31.47 8.12
C ALA A 590 -9.31 -32.83 7.90
N PRO A 591 -9.82 -33.48 8.97
CA PRO A 591 -10.63 -34.69 8.82
C PRO A 591 -11.79 -34.39 7.87
N GLY A 592 -12.06 -35.32 6.94
CA GLY A 592 -13.12 -35.14 5.96
C GLY A 592 -14.46 -34.79 6.64
N PRO A 593 -15.35 -34.02 5.99
CA PRO A 593 -16.65 -33.72 6.55
C PRO A 593 -17.35 -35.05 6.89
N ALA A 594 -17.93 -35.15 8.08
CA ALA A 594 -18.75 -36.29 8.46
C ALA A 594 -19.82 -36.49 7.37
N GLY A 595 -19.71 -37.60 6.64
CA GLY A 595 -20.54 -37.93 5.48
C GLY A 595 -22.00 -38.20 5.82
#